data_AF-A0AAE2ZYD8-F1
#
_entry.id   AF-A0AAE2ZYD8-F1
#
_cell.length_a   1.000
_cell.length_b   1.000
_cell.length_c   1.000
_cell.angle_alpha   90.00
_cell.angle_beta   90.00
_cell.angle_gamma   90.00
#
_symmetry.space_group_name_H-M   'P 1'
#
loop_
_entity.id
_entity.type
_entity.pdbx_description
1 polymer ?
#
loop_
_entity_poly.entity_id
_entity_poly.type
_entity_poly.pdbx_seq_one_letter_code
_entity_poly.pdbx_strand_id
1 'polypeptide(L)'
;MKNYKNFKDEITIDFENIAGYQFNTDCLSDGVIGKMLIYGRNATGKTNVGKALLNIALTMFGIIRYTGNGILLNADSKEDAATFQYEFQFDDTELSYKY
;
A
#
# COMPACT_ATOMS: atom_id res chain seq x y z
N MET A 1 -5.58 -2.47 0.25
CA MET A 1 -6.11 -1.65 -0.86
C MET A 1 -6.92 -2.51 -1.81
N LYS A 2 -7.97 -1.99 -2.44
CA LYS A 2 -8.79 -2.72 -3.40
C LYS A 2 -9.22 -1.83 -4.57
N ASN A 3 -9.48 -2.43 -5.73
CA ASN A 3 -9.99 -1.78 -6.93
C ASN A 3 -9.13 -0.58 -7.40
N TYR A 4 -7.81 -0.67 -7.23
CA TYR A 4 -6.88 0.40 -7.60
C TYR A 4 -5.99 -0.02 -8.77
N LYS A 5 -6.16 0.65 -9.92
CA LYS A 5 -5.36 0.46 -11.13
C LYS A 5 -5.20 -1.01 -11.55
N ASN A 6 -4.03 -1.62 -11.35
CA ASN A 6 -3.76 -3.01 -11.74
C ASN A 6 -4.43 -4.04 -10.81
N PHE A 7 -5.00 -3.60 -9.69
CA PHE A 7 -5.39 -4.45 -8.58
C PHE A 7 -6.90 -4.37 -8.40
N LYS A 8 -7.60 -5.32 -9.02
CA LYS A 8 -9.05 -5.48 -8.86
C LYS A 8 -9.36 -5.96 -7.44
N ASP A 9 -8.73 -7.05 -7.05
CA ASP A 9 -8.91 -7.69 -5.75
C ASP A 9 -8.07 -7.00 -4.68
N GLU A 10 -8.35 -7.35 -3.42
CA GLU A 10 -7.65 -6.78 -2.28
C GLU A 10 -6.20 -7.22 -2.22
N ILE A 11 -5.33 -6.26 -1.94
CA ILE A 11 -3.93 -6.48 -1.59
C ILE A 11 -3.69 -5.92 -0.20
N THR A 12 -3.12 -6.77 0.65
CA THR A 12 -2.71 -6.46 2.01
C THR A 12 -1.21 -6.66 2.12
N ILE A 13 -0.54 -5.70 2.75
CA ILE A 13 0.87 -5.80 3.15
C ILE A 13 0.86 -5.73 4.67
N ASP A 14 1.27 -6.83 5.28
CA ASP A 14 1.39 -6.96 6.73
C ASP A 14 2.87 -6.90 7.09
N PHE A 15 3.28 -5.83 7.77
CA PHE A 15 4.67 -5.61 8.18
C PHE A 15 5.05 -6.39 9.43
N GLU A 16 4.08 -6.92 10.19
CA GLU A 16 4.30 -7.75 11.39
C GLU A 16 4.52 -9.22 11.02
N ASN A 17 4.08 -9.64 9.83
CA ASN A 17 4.30 -10.99 9.33
C ASN A 17 5.75 -11.22 8.87
N ILE A 18 6.65 -11.33 9.84
CA ILE A 18 8.09 -11.52 9.66
C ILE A 18 8.50 -12.93 9.19
N ALA A 19 7.56 -13.83 8.89
CA ALA A 19 7.82 -15.26 8.69
C ALA A 19 8.84 -15.60 7.58
N GLY A 20 9.21 -14.64 6.71
CA GLY A 20 10.28 -14.75 5.71
C GLY A 20 11.52 -13.88 5.93
N TYR A 21 11.60 -13.12 7.03
CA TYR A 21 12.73 -12.21 7.34
C TYR A 21 13.56 -12.66 8.55
N GLN A 22 13.22 -13.80 9.16
CA GLN A 22 13.91 -14.35 10.34
C GLN A 22 15.42 -14.55 10.15
N PHE A 23 15.89 -14.68 8.91
CA PHE A 23 17.29 -14.92 8.55
C PHE A 23 18.04 -13.65 8.12
N ASN A 24 17.37 -12.50 7.98
CA ASN A 24 18.01 -11.24 7.63
C ASN A 24 17.42 -10.10 8.46
N THR A 25 17.94 -9.94 9.68
CA THR A 25 17.54 -8.91 10.64
C THR A 25 17.81 -7.50 10.14
N ASP A 26 18.72 -7.30 9.17
CA ASP A 26 18.98 -5.99 8.58
C ASP A 26 17.79 -5.46 7.76
N CYS A 27 16.84 -6.35 7.42
CA CYS A 27 15.59 -5.99 6.77
C CYS A 27 14.47 -5.67 7.77
N LEU A 28 14.72 -5.85 9.07
CA LEU A 28 13.79 -5.50 10.13
C LEU A 28 14.10 -4.09 10.68
N SER A 29 13.08 -3.44 11.23
CA SER A 29 13.18 -2.19 11.97
C SER A 29 12.19 -2.30 13.12
N ASP A 30 12.68 -2.27 14.36
CA ASP A 30 11.88 -2.43 15.58
C ASP A 30 10.95 -3.65 15.57
N GLY A 31 11.44 -4.78 15.04
CA GLY A 31 10.71 -6.06 15.03
C GLY A 31 9.69 -6.21 13.89
N VAL A 32 9.48 -5.19 13.06
CA VAL A 32 8.65 -5.25 11.85
C VAL A 32 9.49 -5.17 10.58
N ILE A 33 8.92 -5.50 9.43
CA ILE A 33 9.60 -5.43 8.13
C ILE A 33 9.90 -3.96 7.78
N GLY A 34 11.18 -3.58 7.76
CA GLY A 34 11.64 -2.24 7.38
C GLY A 34 12.10 -2.13 5.93
N LYS A 35 12.50 -3.24 5.30
CA LYS A 35 12.94 -3.29 3.89
C LYS A 35 12.21 -4.40 3.15
N MET A 36 11.60 -4.07 2.01
CA MET A 36 10.84 -5.01 1.18
C MET A 36 11.22 -4.87 -0.30
N LEU A 37 11.32 -6.01 -1.00
CA LEU A 37 11.51 -6.05 -2.45
C LEU A 37 10.21 -6.46 -3.15
N ILE A 38 9.67 -5.55 -3.98
CA ILE A 38 8.56 -5.86 -4.89
C ILE A 38 9.14 -6.07 -6.29
N TYR A 39 9.04 -7.29 -6.82
CA TYR A 39 9.56 -7.66 -8.13
C TYR A 39 8.49 -8.33 -9.01
N GLY A 40 8.76 -8.45 -10.30
CA GLY A 40 7.81 -8.97 -11.29
C GLY A 40 8.02 -8.37 -12.67
N ARG A 41 7.31 -8.89 -13.68
CA ARG A 41 7.40 -8.42 -15.07
C ARG A 41 7.02 -6.94 -15.21
N ASN A 42 7.44 -6.32 -16.31
CA ASN A 42 7.02 -4.94 -16.61
C ASN A 42 5.50 -4.84 -16.71
N ALA A 43 4.96 -3.66 -16.40
CA ALA A 43 3.53 -3.36 -16.43
C ALA A 43 2.62 -4.15 -15.46
N THR A 44 3.16 -4.92 -14.51
CA THR A 44 2.35 -5.67 -13.51
C THR A 44 1.90 -4.83 -12.31
N GLY A 45 2.08 -3.51 -12.33
CA GLY A 45 1.59 -2.63 -11.25
C GLY A 45 2.54 -2.38 -10.08
N LYS A 46 3.80 -2.83 -10.14
CA LYS A 46 4.81 -2.59 -9.06
C LYS A 46 4.91 -1.11 -8.64
N THR A 47 5.00 -0.19 -9.60
CA THR A 47 5.00 1.26 -9.35
C THR A 47 3.69 1.73 -8.71
N ASN A 48 2.57 1.10 -9.04
CA ASN A 48 1.27 1.45 -8.45
C ASN A 48 1.17 0.97 -7.00
N VAL A 49 1.74 -0.18 -6.61
CA VAL A 49 1.84 -0.56 -5.18
C VAL A 49 2.61 0.50 -4.40
N GLY A 50 3.77 0.94 -4.88
CA GLY A 50 4.52 2.02 -4.23
C GLY A 50 3.73 3.33 -4.13
N LYS A 51 3.00 3.72 -5.18
CA LYS A 51 2.08 4.88 -5.13
C LYS A 51 0.96 4.71 -4.12
N ALA A 52 0.40 3.50 -3.97
CA ALA A 52 -0.63 3.20 -2.97
C ALA A 52 -0.06 3.30 -1.55
N LEU A 53 1.14 2.77 -1.29
CA LEU A 53 1.80 2.91 0.02
C LEU A 53 2.01 4.38 0.40
N LEU A 54 2.43 5.22 -0.54
CA LEU A 54 2.66 6.65 -0.31
C LEU A 54 1.38 7.50 -0.32
N ASN A 55 0.23 6.94 -0.74
CA ASN A 55 -0.99 7.70 -0.96
C ASN A 55 -1.49 8.38 0.32
N ILE A 56 -1.39 7.71 1.48
CA ILE A 56 -1.83 8.29 2.75
C ILE A 56 -1.08 9.58 3.11
N ALA A 57 0.24 9.62 2.97
CA ALA A 57 1.03 10.82 3.26
C ALA A 57 0.60 11.97 2.34
N LEU A 58 0.38 11.66 1.07
CA LEU A 58 0.00 12.63 0.06
C LEU A 58 -1.40 13.21 0.29
N THR A 59 -2.34 12.37 0.77
CA THR A 59 -3.69 12.75 1.17
C THR A 59 -3.69 13.57 2.46
N MET A 60 -2.97 13.11 3.49
CA MET A 60 -2.92 13.75 4.82
C MET A 60 -2.25 15.13 4.78
N PHE A 61 -1.17 15.28 4.03
CA PHE A 61 -0.43 16.54 3.95
C PHE A 61 -0.92 17.48 2.83
N GLY A 62 -1.96 17.09 2.09
CA GLY A 62 -2.50 17.88 0.98
C GLY A 62 -1.49 18.15 -0.14
N ILE A 63 -0.41 17.36 -0.22
CA ILE A 63 0.70 17.55 -1.17
C ILE A 63 0.29 17.12 -2.58
N ILE A 64 -0.70 16.22 -2.72
CA ILE A 64 -1.28 15.91 -4.03
C ILE A 64 -2.45 16.83 -4.36
N ARG A 65 -2.19 17.72 -5.31
CA ARG A 65 -3.15 18.03 -6.37
C ARG A 65 -3.07 16.85 -7.34
N TYR A 66 -4.14 16.08 -7.54
CA TYR A 66 -4.19 15.14 -8.66
C TYR A 66 -4.23 15.97 -9.97
N THR A 67 -3.10 16.52 -10.40
CA THR A 67 -2.92 17.05 -11.75
C THR A 67 -2.65 15.85 -12.65
N GLY A 68 -3.68 15.08 -12.95
CA GLY A 68 -3.56 13.88 -13.76
C GLY A 68 -4.88 13.17 -13.94
N ASN A 69 -5.69 13.66 -14.89
CA ASN A 69 -6.75 12.88 -15.53
C ASN A 69 -6.21 11.50 -15.92
N GLY A 70 -6.78 10.41 -15.38
CA GLY A 70 -6.42 9.06 -15.83
C GLY A 70 -6.73 7.96 -14.83
N ILE A 71 -7.98 7.49 -14.85
CA ILE A 71 -8.48 6.19 -14.34
C ILE A 71 -7.78 5.68 -13.07
N LEU A 72 -8.40 5.95 -11.92
CA LEU A 72 -7.99 5.46 -10.60
C LEU A 72 -8.35 3.98 -10.42
N LEU A 73 -9.55 3.62 -10.86
CA LEU A 73 -10.16 2.31 -10.64
C LEU A 73 -9.52 1.24 -11.51
N ASN A 74 -9.66 -0.01 -11.10
CA ASN A 74 -9.33 -1.12 -11.97
C ASN A 74 -10.32 -1.21 -13.15
N ALA A 75 -9.81 -1.42 -14.36
CA ALA A 75 -10.61 -1.43 -15.59
C ALA A 75 -11.58 -2.62 -15.68
N ASP A 76 -11.29 -3.72 -14.97
CA ASP A 76 -12.10 -4.95 -14.97
C ASP A 76 -13.04 -5.02 -13.75
N SER A 77 -13.10 -3.96 -12.94
CA SER A 77 -13.99 -3.88 -11.78
C SER A 77 -15.35 -3.29 -12.16
N LYS A 78 -16.37 -3.72 -11.42
CA LYS A 78 -17.71 -3.13 -11.46
C LYS A 78 -17.96 -2.18 -10.29
N GLU A 79 -16.99 -2.07 -9.37
CA GLU A 79 -17.04 -1.16 -8.24
C GLU A 79 -16.69 0.26 -8.70
N ASP A 80 -17.39 1.25 -8.13
CA ASP A 80 -17.29 2.67 -8.47
C ASP A 80 -16.25 3.43 -7.63
N ALA A 81 -15.70 2.78 -6.61
CA ALA A 81 -14.68 3.33 -5.73
C ALA A 81 -13.50 2.36 -5.54
N ALA A 82 -12.32 2.93 -5.33
CA ALA A 82 -11.16 2.22 -4.81
C ALA A 82 -11.09 2.45 -3.31
N THR A 83 -10.73 1.43 -2.54
CA THR A 83 -10.60 1.54 -1.09
C THR A 83 -9.16 1.43 -0.64
N PHE A 84 -8.79 2.26 0.32
CA PHE A 84 -7.51 2.25 0.97
C PHE A 84 -7.71 2.15 2.48
N GLN A 85 -6.93 1.28 3.11
CA GLN A 85 -6.91 1.08 4.56
C GLN A 85 -5.45 0.99 4.98
N TYR A 86 -5.12 1.72 6.04
CA TYR A 86 -3.80 1.76 6.65
C TYR A 86 -3.96 1.63 8.15
N GLU A 87 -3.17 0.76 8.75
CA GLU A 87 -3.16 0.51 10.19
C GLU A 87 -1.76 0.85 10.70
N PHE A 88 -1.72 1.62 11.79
CA PHE A 88 -0.48 2.06 12.43
C PHE A 88 -0.54 1.75 13.91
N GLN A 89 0.54 1.22 14.44
CA GLN A 89 0.75 1.04 15.87
C GLN A 89 1.65 2.17 16.40
N PHE A 90 1.15 2.90 17.40
CA PHE A 90 1.90 3.91 18.15
C PHE A 90 1.86 3.55 19.64
N ASP A 91 2.96 3.03 20.17
CA ASP A 91 3.02 2.50 21.53
C ASP A 91 1.89 1.47 21.79
N ASP A 92 0.92 1.80 22.65
CA ASP A 92 -0.27 0.97 22.95
C ASP A 92 -1.52 1.39 22.16
N THR A 93 -1.39 2.33 21.23
CA THR A 93 -2.50 2.89 20.45
C THR A 93 -2.47 2.40 19.00
N GLU A 94 -3.54 1.72 18.60
CA GLU A 94 -3.79 1.35 17.20
C GLU A 94 -4.60 2.45 16.50
N LEU A 95 -4.15 2.88 15.33
CA LEU A 95 -4.83 3.84 14.47
C LEU A 95 -5.14 3.22 13.12
N SER A 96 -6.44 3.14 12.79
CA SER A 96 -6.91 2.70 11.47
C SER A 96 -7.44 3.90 10.67
N TYR A 97 -6.90 4.08 9.46
CA TYR A 97 -7.34 5.09 8.49
C TYR A 97 -7.88 4.41 7.25
N LYS A 98 -9.16 4.66 6.93
CA LYS A 98 -9.87 4.01 5.82
C LYS A 98 -10.69 5.02 5.01
N TYR A 99 -10.61 4.93 3.68
CA TYR A 99 -11.37 5.74 2.73
C TYR A 99 -11.56 5.03 1.38
#